data_AF-A0A7C0W0U6-F1
#
_entry.id   AF-A0A7C0W0U6-F1
#
_cell.length_a   1.000
_cell.length_b   1.000
_cell.length_c   1.000
_cell.angle_alpha   90.00
_cell.angle_beta   90.00
_cell.angle_gamma   90.00
#
_symmetry.space_group_name_H-M   'P 1'
#
loop_
_entity.id
_entity.type
_entity.pdbx_description
1 polymer ?
#
loop_
_entity_poly.entity_id
_entity_poly.type
_entity_poly.pdbx_seq_one_letter_code
_entity_poly.pdbx_strand_id
1 'polypeptide(L)' 'MYKKITIIYFIIFSVGLLILPTSIHAQNFKKYLGKIAFVSNTSGNWELWVMDANGDNKRQLTYTPIDE' A
#
# COMPACT_ATOMS: atom_id res chain seq x y z
N MET A 1 -0.56 54.13 11.44
CA MET A 1 -0.72 53.43 10.14
C MET A 1 -0.27 51.97 10.19
N TYR A 2 0.87 51.66 10.83
CA TYR A 2 1.45 50.31 10.93
C TYR A 2 0.57 49.26 11.65
N LYS A 3 -0.18 49.66 12.69
CA LYS A 3 -1.03 48.73 13.47
C LYS A 3 -2.15 48.07 12.65
N LYS A 4 -2.71 48.76 11.64
CA LYS A 4 -3.78 48.19 10.77
C LYS A 4 -3.21 47.18 9.77
N ILE A 5 -1.99 47.43 9.28
CA ILE A 5 -1.29 46.57 8.33
C ILE A 5 -0.89 45.25 9.01
N THR A 6 -0.35 45.32 10.24
CA THR A 6 0.02 44.12 11.02
C THR A 6 -1.15 43.17 11.28
N ILE A 7 -2.35 43.69 11.54
CA ILE A 7 -3.55 42.88 11.82
C ILE A 7 -4.01 42.10 10.57
N ILE A 8 -3.93 42.72 9.38
CA ILE A 8 -4.33 42.08 8.12
C ILE A 8 -3.42 40.89 7.80
N TYR A 9 -2.10 41.04 7.97
CA TYR A 9 -1.15 39.94 7.76
C TYR A 9 -1.35 38.80 8.77
N PHE A 10 -1.71 39.11 10.01
CA PHE A 10 -1.98 38.10 11.03
C PHE A 10 -3.21 37.23 10.70
N ILE A 11 -4.28 37.84 10.15
CA ILE A 11 -5.49 37.13 9.73
C ILE A 11 -5.23 36.25 8.50
N ILE A 12 -4.48 36.76 7.52
CA ILE A 12 -4.11 35.96 6.33
C ILE A 12 -3.22 34.78 6.73
N PHE A 13 -2.29 34.98 7.67
CA PHE A 13 -1.44 33.92 8.19
C PHE A 13 -2.23 32.89 9.01
N SER A 14 -3.19 33.30 9.84
CA SER A 14 -4.02 32.38 10.65
C SER A 14 -4.97 31.53 9.79
N VAL A 15 -5.47 32.07 8.68
CA VAL A 15 -6.35 31.34 7.76
C VAL A 15 -5.53 30.43 6.82
N GLY A 16 -4.38 30.90 6.34
CA GLY A 16 -3.49 30.11 5.47
C GLY A 16 -2.85 28.90 6.16
N LEU A 17 -2.62 28.97 7.48
CA LEU A 17 -2.05 27.88 8.27
C LEU A 17 -3.06 26.75 8.58
N LEU A 18 -4.37 26.99 8.39
CA LEU A 18 -5.43 26.02 8.72
C LEU A 18 -5.70 24.97 7.62
N ILE A 19 -5.06 25.09 6.45
CA ILE A 19 -5.30 24.22 5.27
C ILE A 19 -4.21 23.15 5.11
N LEU A 20 -3.19 23.14 5.97
CA LEU A 20 -2.08 22.19 5.93
C LEU A 20 -2.08 21.36 7.22
N PRO A 21 -2.95 20.32 7.37
CA PRO A 21 -2.53 18.98 6.94
C PRO A 21 -3.73 18.04 6.66
N THR A 22 -4.57 18.28 5.64
CA THR A 22 -5.54 17.24 5.21
C THR A 22 -4.95 16.26 4.20
N SER A 23 -3.73 16.50 3.72
CA SER A 23 -2.99 15.55 2.91
C SER A 23 -2.38 14.41 3.74
N ILE A 24 -3.15 13.84 4.68
CA ILE A 24 -3.05 12.39 4.86
C ILE A 24 -3.64 11.78 3.57
N HIS A 25 -2.88 11.93 2.47
CA HIS A 25 -2.90 10.96 1.40
C HIS A 25 -2.80 9.63 2.12
N ALA A 26 -3.81 8.77 1.98
CA ALA A 26 -3.77 7.42 2.52
C ALA A 26 -2.38 6.88 2.23
N GLN A 27 -1.50 6.89 3.23
CA GLN A 27 -0.11 6.52 3.02
C GLN A 27 -0.20 5.05 2.72
N ASN A 28 0.01 4.72 1.45
CA ASN A 28 -0.16 3.41 0.86
C ASN A 28 -0.05 2.30 1.92
N PHE A 29 -1.19 1.79 2.40
CA PHE A 29 -1.26 0.59 3.25
C PHE A 29 -0.79 -0.67 2.51
N LYS A 30 -0.14 -0.52 1.35
CA LYS A 30 0.51 -1.59 0.62
C LYS A 30 1.88 -1.90 1.22
N LYS A 31 1.94 -2.09 2.54
CA LYS A 31 3.17 -2.45 3.23
C LYS A 31 2.92 -3.71 4.07
N TYR A 32 3.04 -4.83 3.37
CA TYR A 32 3.19 -6.20 3.88
C TYR A 32 1.92 -6.97 4.29
N LEU A 33 0.98 -7.15 3.36
CA LEU A 33 0.28 -8.43 3.30
C LEU A 33 1.32 -9.47 2.87
N GLY A 34 1.73 -10.36 3.78
CA GLY A 34 2.75 -11.38 3.51
C GLY A 34 2.38 -12.27 2.32
N LYS A 35 3.36 -13.00 1.79
CA LYS A 35 3.11 -14.05 0.81
C LYS A 35 2.81 -15.36 1.52
N ILE A 36 1.89 -16.14 0.97
CA ILE A 36 1.57 -17.48 1.45
C ILE A 36 2.28 -18.48 0.55
N ALA A 37 3.17 -19.30 1.13
CA ALA A 37 3.75 -20.47 0.47
C ALA A 37 2.92 -21.71 0.85
N PHE A 38 2.54 -22.51 -0.14
CA PHE A 38 1.68 -23.68 0.05
C PHE A 38 1.93 -24.72 -1.04
N VAL A 39 1.50 -25.96 -0.81
CA VAL A 39 1.60 -27.04 -1.79
C VAL A 39 0.26 -27.18 -2.52
N SER A 40 0.28 -27.36 -3.84
CA SER A 40 -0.93 -27.60 -4.64
C SER A 40 -0.66 -28.55 -5.80
N ASN A 41 -1.65 -29.40 -6.10
CA ASN A 41 -1.63 -30.36 -7.20
C ASN A 41 -2.37 -29.87 -8.47
N THR A 42 -2.64 -28.57 -8.57
CA THR A 42 -3.46 -28.01 -9.66
C THR A 42 -2.84 -28.13 -11.06
N SER A 43 -1.53 -28.39 -11.15
CA SER A 43 -0.77 -28.54 -12.39
C SER A 43 -0.50 -30.00 -12.77
N GLY A 44 -1.07 -30.97 -12.05
CA GLY A 44 -0.88 -32.40 -12.29
C GLY A 44 0.11 -33.07 -11.34
N ASN A 45 0.97 -32.31 -10.66
CA ASN A 45 1.90 -32.77 -9.62
C ASN A 45 1.79 -31.91 -8.36
N TRP A 46 2.17 -32.45 -7.21
CA TRP A 46 2.31 -31.67 -5.98
C TRP A 46 3.52 -30.75 -6.06
N GLU A 47 3.24 -29.45 -6.10
CA GLU A 47 4.27 -28.43 -6.33
C GLU A 47 4.21 -27.37 -5.23
N LEU A 48 5.31 -26.62 -5.06
CA LEU A 48 5.33 -25.44 -4.22
C LEU A 48 4.79 -24.24 -5.01
N TRP A 49 3.86 -23.53 -4.39
CA TRP A 49 3.23 -22.33 -4.94
C TRP A 49 3.38 -21.16 -3.97
N VAL A 50 3.27 -19.95 -4.51
CA VAL A 50 3.18 -18.73 -3.72
C VAL A 50 2.10 -17.81 -4.26
N MET A 51 1.37 -17.15 -3.36
CA MET A 51 0.38 -16.11 -3.67
C MET A 51 0.47 -14.96 -2.66
N ASP A 52 -0.15 -13.83 -2.96
CA ASP A 52 -0.36 -12.76 -1.98
C ASP A 52 -1.46 -13.18 -0.98
N ALA A 53 -1.48 -12.60 0.23
CA ALA A 53 -2.44 -13.01 1.26
C ALA A 53 -3.93 -12.81 0.87
N ASN A 54 -4.21 -12.00 -0.14
CA ASN A 54 -5.56 -11.81 -0.68
C ASN A 54 -5.94 -12.82 -1.78
N GLY A 55 -5.05 -13.76 -2.12
CA GLY A 55 -5.27 -14.76 -3.17
C GLY A 55 -4.69 -14.38 -4.54
N ASP A 56 -4.28 -13.13 -4.74
CA ASP A 56 -3.76 -12.65 -6.02
C ASP A 56 -2.32 -13.13 -6.29
N ASN A 57 -1.86 -12.93 -7.53
CA ASN A 57 -0.49 -13.19 -7.96
C ASN A 57 0.00 -14.63 -7.66
N LYS A 58 -0.91 -15.60 -7.74
CA LYS A 58 -0.60 -17.03 -7.60
C LYS A 58 0.37 -17.47 -8.69
N ARG A 59 1.50 -18.05 -8.29
CA ARG A 59 2.53 -18.59 -9.19
C ARG A 59 3.14 -19.88 -8.63
N GLN A 60 3.53 -20.77 -9.54
CA GLN A 60 4.28 -21.99 -9.23
C GLN A 60 5.76 -21.65 -9.03
N LEU A 61 6.42 -22.30 -8.08
CA LEU A 61 7.84 -22.10 -7.76
C LEU A 61 8.72 -23.30 -8.11
N THR A 62 8.15 -24.50 -8.15
CA THR A 62 8.85 -25.74 -8.50
C THR A 62 8.16 -26.42 -9.67
N TYR A 63 8.92 -27.19 -10.45
CA TYR A 63 8.41 -27.91 -11.60
C TYR A 63 9.05 -29.29 -11.61
N THR A 64 8.33 -30.28 -11.12
CA THR A 64 8.69 -31.69 -11.21
C THR A 64 8.06 -32.29 -12.47
N PRO A 65 8.79 -33.17 -13.19
CA PRO A 65 8.21 -33.97 -14.26
C PRO A 65 6.97 -34.73 -13.74
N ILE A 66 5.94 -34.84 -14.58
CA ILE A 66 4.81 -35.72 -14.29
C ILE A 66 5.32 -37.13 -14.55
N ASP A 67 5.48 -37.90 -13.47
CA ASP A 67 5.69 -39.33 -13.58
C ASP A 67 4.33 -39.92 -14.01
N GLU A 68 4.30 -40.51 -15.22
CA GLU A 68 3.09 -41.15 -15.81
C GLU A 68 2.61 -42.38 -15.04
#